data_AF-A0A933WL65-F1
#
_entry.id   AF-A0A933WL65-F1
#
_cell.length_a   1.000
_cell.length_b   1.000
_cell.length_c   1.000
_cell.angle_alpha   90.00
_cell.angle_beta   90.00
_cell.angle_gamma   90.00
#
_symmetry.space_group_name_H-M   'P 1'
#
loop_
_entity.id
_entity.type
_entity.pdbx_description
1 polymer ?
#
loop_
_entity_poly.entity_id
_entity_poly.type
_entity_poly.pdbx_seq_one_letter_code
_entity_poly.pdbx_strand_id
1 'polypeptide(L)' 'MITIIVVLIIIAIVAIFSVQNAMPVAISFMFWKFEASLAILVFLSMLAGIVITATIVFSGRVKKYLKKQE' A
#
# COMPACT_ATOMS: atom_id res chain seq x y z
N MET A 1 -12.79 -26.68 5.24
CA MET A 1 -13.93 -26.24 4.39
C MET A 1 -14.29 -24.76 4.62
N ILE A 2 -14.56 -24.34 5.85
CA ILE A 2 -14.90 -22.93 6.18
C ILE A 2 -13.82 -21.94 5.72
N THR A 3 -12.54 -22.24 5.92
CA THR A 3 -11.43 -21.38 5.47
C THR A 3 -11.46 -21.10 3.97
N ILE A 4 -11.81 -22.10 3.15
CA ILE A 4 -11.89 -21.95 1.69
C ILE A 4 -13.05 -21.01 1.34
N ILE A 5 -14.21 -21.18 2.01
CA ILE A 5 -15.37 -20.31 1.80
C ILE A 5 -15.02 -18.86 2.15
N VAL A 6 -14.35 -18.63 3.28
CA VAL A 6 -13.90 -17.30 3.70
C VAL A 6 -12.93 -16.69 2.69
N VAL A 7 -11.96 -17.47 2.21
CA VAL A 7 -11.00 -17.00 1.19
C VAL A 7 -11.72 -16.64 -0.11
N LEU A 8 -12.68 -17.45 -0.57
CA LEU A 8 -13.46 -17.16 -1.78
C LEU A 8 -14.28 -15.88 -1.64
N ILE A 9 -14.88 -15.64 -0.47
CA ILE A 9 -15.61 -14.40 -0.18
C ILE A 9 -14.67 -13.20 -0.25
N ILE A 10 -13.49 -13.29 0.36
CA ILE A 10 -12.48 -12.21 0.33
C ILE A 10 -12.05 -11.94 -1.11
N ILE A 11 -11.76 -12.98 -1.90
CA ILE A 11 -11.37 -12.85 -3.31
C ILE A 11 -12.48 -12.17 -4.11
N ALA A 12 -13.74 -12.57 -3.91
CA ALA A 12 -14.88 -11.96 -4.61
C ALA A 12 -15.01 -10.47 -4.28
N ILE A 13 -14.85 -10.07 -3.01
CA ILE A 13 -14.86 -8.67 -2.57
C ILE A 13 -13.73 -7.88 -3.26
N VAL A 14 -12.52 -8.42 -3.27
CA VAL A 14 -11.36 -7.77 -3.91
C VAL A 14 -11.57 -7.63 -5.41
N ALA A 15 -12.13 -8.65 -6.08
CA ALA A 15 -12.41 -8.62 -7.50
C ALA A 15 -13.46 -7.54 -7.84
N ILE A 16 -14.57 -7.47 -7.08
CA ILE A 16 -15.61 -6.45 -7.26
C ILE A 16 -15.02 -5.05 -7.05
N PHE A 17 -14.25 -4.86 -5.98
CA PHE A 17 -13.56 -3.60 -5.71
C PHE A 17 -12.64 -3.20 -6.87
N SER A 18 -11.88 -4.14 -7.41
CA SER A 18 -10.98 -3.88 -8.54
C SER A 18 -11.73 -3.47 -9.80
N VAL A 19 -12.85 -4.14 -10.13
CA VAL A 19 -13.64 -3.83 -11.32
C VAL A 19 -14.31 -2.46 -11.20
N GLN A 20 -14.89 -2.15 -10.04
CA GLN A 20 -15.55 -0.86 -9.80
C GLN A 20 -14.58 0.32 -9.83
N ASN A 21 -13.32 0.08 -9.45
CA ASN A 21 -12.28 1.09 -9.43
C ASN A 21 -11.33 0.99 -10.63
N ALA A 22 -11.70 0.24 -11.68
CA ALA A 22 -10.85 0.01 -12.86
C ALA A 22 -10.79 1.20 -13.81
N MET A 23 -11.75 2.13 -13.72
CA MET A 23 -11.76 3.33 -14.57
C MET A 23 -10.47 4.13 -14.36
N PRO A 24 -9.75 4.48 -15.45
CA PRO A 24 -8.54 5.26 -15.35
C PRO A 24 -8.87 6.68 -14.89
N VAL A 25 -8.14 7.15 -13.88
CA VAL A 25 -8.18 8.50 -13.36
C VAL A 25 -6.87 9.18 -13.72
N ALA A 26 -6.94 10.36 -14.33
CA ALA A 26 -5.76 11.16 -14.62
C ALA A 26 -5.22 11.82 -13.34
N ILE A 27 -3.94 11.63 -13.06
CA ILE A 27 -3.25 12.20 -11.91
C ILE A 27 -2.20 13.17 -12.41
N SER A 28 -2.20 14.37 -11.84
CA SER A 28 -1.14 15.36 -12.01
C SER A 28 -0.48 15.59 -10.66
N PHE A 29 0.73 15.09 -10.47
CA PHE A 29 1.49 15.22 -9.23
C PHE A 29 2.83 15.88 -9.49
N MET A 30 3.02 17.09 -8.96
CA MET A 30 4.21 17.90 -9.18
C MET A 30 4.54 18.06 -10.67
N PHE A 31 5.58 17.38 -11.17
CA PHE A 31 5.99 17.38 -12.59
C PHE A 31 5.53 16.15 -13.37
N TRP A 32 4.81 15.22 -12.73
CA TRP A 32 4.41 13.94 -13.28
C TRP A 32 2.93 13.98 -13.66
N LYS A 33 2.61 13.46 -14.85
CA LYS A 33 1.24 13.25 -15.30
C LYS A 33 1.12 11.82 -15.81
N PHE A 34 0.16 11.09 -15.28
CA PHE A 34 -0.09 9.71 -15.68
C PHE A 34 -1.56 9.34 -15.41
N GLU A 35 -2.01 8.23 -15.98
CA GLU A 35 -3.34 7.68 -15.73
C GLU A 35 -3.19 6.35 -14.99
N ALA A 36 -4.00 6.16 -13.96
CA ALA A 36 -4.02 4.93 -13.19
C ALA A 36 -5.43 4.67 -12.64
N SER A 37 -5.72 3.42 -12.32
CA SER A 37 -6.96 3.07 -11.63
C SER A 37 -6.97 3.62 -10.20
N LEU A 38 -8.13 3.99 -9.66
CA LEU A 38 -8.18 4.51 -8.29
C LEU A 38 -7.70 3.45 -7.29
N ALA A 39 -8.01 2.18 -7.55
CA ALA A 39 -7.57 1.07 -6.72
C ALA A 39 -6.05 0.98 -6.61
N ILE A 40 -5.31 1.01 -7.73
CA ILE A 40 -3.85 0.90 -7.69
C ILE A 40 -3.23 2.09 -6.95
N LEU A 41 -3.80 3.30 -7.10
CA LEU A 41 -3.32 4.49 -6.39
C LEU A 41 -3.46 4.38 -4.88
N VAL A 42 -4.59 3.86 -4.39
CA VAL A 42 -4.82 3.66 -2.96
C VAL A 42 -3.83 2.64 -2.40
N PHE A 43 -3.63 1.51 -3.09
CA PHE A 43 -2.66 0.51 -2.67
C PHE A 43 -1.22 1.06 -2.67
N LEU A 44 -0.81 1.80 -3.71
CA LEU A 44 0.52 2.40 -3.78
C LEU A 44 0.75 3.43 -2.68
N SER A 45 -0.25 4.27 -2.39
CA SER A 45 -0.20 5.27 -1.32
C SER A 45 -0.06 4.61 0.05
N MET A 46 -0.82 3.55 0.31
CA MET A 46 -0.72 2.75 1.53
C MET A 46 0.67 2.12 1.66
N LEU A 47 1.17 1.49 0.59
CA LEU A 47 2.47 0.84 0.58
C LEU A 47 3.61 1.84 0.79
N ALA A 48 3.54 3.02 0.16
CA ALA A 48 4.50 4.10 0.39
C ALA A 48 4.51 4.53 1.86
N GLY A 49 3.35 4.70 2.50
CA GLY A 49 3.24 5.01 3.93
C GLY A 49 3.89 3.96 4.84
N ILE A 50 3.69 2.67 4.53
CA ILE A 50 4.34 1.56 5.25
C ILE A 50 5.86 1.63 5.10
N VAL A 51 6.36 1.84 3.88
CA VAL A 51 7.81 1.93 3.59
C VAL A 51 8.43 3.12 4.31
N ILE A 52 7.80 4.30 4.27
CA ILE A 52 8.27 5.50 4.98
C ILE A 52 8.36 5.22 6.48
N THR A 53 7.29 4.67 7.07
CA THR A 53 7.23 4.38 8.51
C THR A 53 8.27 3.35 8.91
N ALA A 54 8.41 2.26 8.15
CA ALA A 54 9.41 1.23 8.38
C ALA A 54 10.83 1.80 8.35
N THR A 55 11.13 2.68 7.39
CA THR A 55 12.43 3.34 7.25
C THR A 55 12.75 4.25 8.45
N ILE A 56 11.77 5.04 8.91
CA ILE A 56 11.93 5.91 10.09
C ILE A 56 12.17 5.08 11.35
N VAL A 57 11.36 4.04 11.58
CA VAL A 57 11.50 3.17 12.76
C VAL A 57 12.83 2.43 12.74
N PHE A 58 13.24 1.90 11.59
CA PHE A 58 14.52 1.22 11.43
C PHE A 58 15.69 2.14 11.76
N SER A 59 15.71 3.34 11.18
CA SER A 59 16.76 4.35 11.43
C SER A 59 16.84 4.75 12.92
N GLY A 60 15.69 4.90 13.58
CA GLY A 60 15.63 5.19 15.01
C GLY A 60 16.16 4.05 15.88
N ARG A 61 15.88 2.79 15.51
CA ARG A 61 16.43 1.61 16.21
C ARG A 61 17.94 1.51 16.03
N VAL A 62 18.46 1.70 14.82
CA VAL A 62 19.90 1.68 14.54
C VAL A 62 20.63 2.73 15.39
N LYS A 63 20.14 3.97 15.43
CA LYS A 63 20.71 5.03 16.29
C LYS A 63 20.71 4.65 17.78
N LYS A 64 19.63 4.04 18.29
CA LYS A 64 19.55 3.58 19.68
C LYS A 64 20.52 2.43 19.97
N TYR A 65 20.73 1.52 19.03
CA TYR A 65 21.71 0.44 19.18
C TYR A 65 23.14 0.97 19.24
N LEU A 66 23.49 1.93 18.37
CA LEU A 66 24.83 2.55 18.39
C LEU A 66 25.09 3.31 19.70
N LYS A 67 24.12 4.10 20.18
CA LYS A 67 24.25 4.85 21.44
C LYS A 67 24.30 3.99 22.70
N LYS A 68 23.82 2.74 22.65
CA LYS A 68 23.88 1.80 23.79
C LYS A 68 25.27 1.14 23.94
N GLN A 69 26.11 1.22 22.91
CA GLN A 69 27.45 0.62 22.88
C GLN A 69 28.57 1.62 23.26
N GLU A 70 28.24 2.91 23.42
CA GLU A 70 29.11 3.95 24.00
C GLU A 70 28.84 4.09 25.50
#